data_AF-A0A354HPW3-F1
#
_entry.id   AF-A0A354HPW3-F1
#
_cell.length_a   1.000
_cell.length_b   1.000
_cell.length_c   1.000
_cell.angle_alpha   90.00
_cell.angle_beta   90.00
_cell.angle_gamma   90.00
#
_symmetry.space_group_name_H-M   'P 1'
#
loop_
_entity.id
_entity.type
_entity.pdbx_description
1 polymer ?
#
loop_
_entity_poly.entity_id
_entity_poly.type
_entity_poly.pdbx_seq_one_letter_code
_entity_poly.pdbx_strand_id
1 'polypeptide(L)'
;EEDWDGWADLTKALGRKVQLVGDDLFVTNVPRLAKGIELGTCNSILIKLNQIGTVTETLAAIETAKRAGYTAVISHRSGETEDTFIADLAVATG
;
A
#
# COMPACT_ATOMS: atom_id res chain seq x y z
N GLU A 1 -9.30 -8.49 -7.14
CA GLU A 1 -8.08 -7.68 -7.17
C GLU A 1 -7.78 -7.01 -8.52
N GLU A 2 -8.44 -7.40 -9.63
CA GLU A 2 -8.16 -6.82 -10.96
C GLU A 2 -9.23 -5.84 -11.48
N ASP A 3 -10.23 -5.49 -10.66
CA ASP A 3 -11.28 -4.53 -11.04
C ASP A 3 -10.81 -3.08 -10.84
N TRP A 4 -9.90 -2.65 -11.71
CA TRP A 4 -9.29 -1.32 -11.66
C TRP A 4 -10.30 -0.19 -11.88
N ASP A 5 -11.26 -0.40 -12.78
CA ASP A 5 -12.29 0.59 -13.10
C ASP A 5 -13.24 0.80 -11.90
N GLY A 6 -13.68 -0.29 -11.26
CA GLY A 6 -14.49 -0.22 -10.05
C GLY A 6 -13.79 0.52 -8.91
N TRP A 7 -12.48 0.30 -8.73
CA TRP A 7 -11.68 1.04 -7.74
C TRP A 7 -11.54 2.53 -8.09
N ALA A 8 -11.42 2.89 -9.37
CA ALA A 8 -11.31 4.28 -9.79
C ALA A 8 -12.64 5.02 -9.51
N ASP A 9 -13.77 4.39 -9.84
CA ASP A 9 -15.10 4.94 -9.56
C ASP A 9 -15.35 5.10 -8.06
N LEU A 10 -14.98 4.09 -7.25
CA LEU A 10 -15.07 4.16 -5.79
C LEU A 10 -14.22 5.31 -5.23
N THR A 11 -13.00 5.48 -5.76
CA THR A 11 -12.07 6.51 -5.33
C THR A 11 -12.56 7.91 -5.70
N LYS A 12 -13.14 8.07 -6.88
CA LYS A 12 -13.80 9.31 -7.29
C LYS A 12 -14.98 9.67 -6.37
N ALA A 13 -15.76 8.66 -5.96
CA ALA A 13 -16.93 8.88 -5.10
C ALA A 13 -16.56 9.20 -3.64
N LEU A 14 -15.54 8.53 -3.08
CA LEU A 14 -15.29 8.52 -1.63
C LEU A 14 -13.88 8.97 -1.21
N GLY A 15 -12.91 9.03 -2.11
CA GLY A 15 -11.48 9.21 -1.78
C GLY A 15 -11.12 10.55 -1.12
N ARG A 16 -12.05 11.52 -1.08
CA ARG A 16 -11.89 12.79 -0.34
C ARG A 16 -12.47 12.74 1.08
N LYS A 17 -13.22 11.69 1.42
CA LYS A 17 -13.95 11.57 2.69
C LYS A 17 -13.37 10.49 3.59
N VAL A 18 -12.83 9.43 2.99
CA VAL A 18 -12.31 8.26 3.70
C VAL A 18 -11.00 7.78 3.09
N GLN A 19 -10.24 7.04 3.89
CA GLN A 19 -9.10 6.29 3.40
C GLN A 19 -9.59 5.05 2.64
N LEU A 20 -9.03 4.81 1.46
CA LEU A 20 -9.25 3.65 0.62
C LEU A 20 -7.91 2.94 0.45
N VAL A 21 -7.76 1.81 1.13
CA VAL A 21 -6.51 1.07 1.24
C VAL A 21 -6.48 -0.07 0.23
N GLY A 22 -5.50 -0.04 -0.69
CA GLY A 22 -5.23 -1.17 -1.58
C GLY A 22 -4.31 -2.20 -0.92
N ASP A 23 -4.82 -3.42 -0.72
CA ASP A 23 -4.05 -4.60 -0.25
C ASP A 23 -3.74 -5.51 -1.44
N ASP A 24 -4.63 -6.45 -1.78
CA ASP A 24 -4.48 -7.36 -2.93
C ASP A 24 -4.38 -6.62 -4.28
N LEU A 25 -4.90 -5.39 -4.36
CA LEU A 25 -4.77 -4.56 -5.56
C LEU A 25 -3.30 -4.20 -5.85
N PHE A 26 -2.52 -3.95 -4.80
CA PHE A 26 -1.13 -3.46 -4.93
C PHE A 26 -0.08 -4.48 -4.52
N VAL A 27 -0.38 -5.41 -3.62
CA VAL A 27 0.51 -6.48 -3.10
C VAL A 27 1.92 -6.00 -2.77
N THR A 28 2.04 -4.80 -2.21
CA THR A 28 3.33 -4.16 -1.87
C THR A 28 4.29 -4.06 -3.09
N ASN A 29 3.76 -4.01 -4.31
CA ASN A 29 4.52 -4.03 -5.56
C ASN A 29 4.51 -2.66 -6.27
N VAL A 30 5.70 -2.09 -6.51
CA VAL A 30 5.87 -0.74 -7.09
C VAL A 30 5.19 -0.58 -8.46
N PRO A 31 5.38 -1.49 -9.45
CA PRO A 31 4.65 -1.41 -10.72
C PRO A 31 3.12 -1.36 -10.58
N ARG A 32 2.53 -2.17 -9.70
CA ARG A 32 1.08 -2.16 -9.48
C ARG A 32 0.60 -0.88 -8.79
N LEU A 33 1.36 -0.42 -7.79
CA LEU A 33 1.09 0.85 -7.13
C LEU A 33 1.17 2.03 -8.12
N ALA A 34 2.18 2.06 -8.99
CA ALA A 34 2.33 3.08 -10.02
C ALA A 34 1.14 3.12 -10.98
N LYS A 35 0.67 1.95 -11.44
CA LYS A 35 -0.57 1.84 -12.22
C LYS A 35 -1.76 2.41 -11.45
N GLY A 36 -1.90 2.08 -10.16
CA GLY A 36 -3.00 2.60 -9.35
C GLY A 36 -2.99 4.11 -9.18
N ILE A 37 -1.80 4.69 -9.01
CA ILE A 37 -1.61 6.14 -8.93
C ILE A 37 -2.02 6.80 -10.25
N GLU A 38 -1.58 6.25 -11.39
CA GLU A 38 -1.94 6.76 -12.72
C GLU A 38 -3.45 6.72 -12.98
N LEU A 39 -4.11 5.63 -12.58
CA LEU A 39 -5.55 5.45 -12.72
C LEU A 39 -6.38 6.19 -11.66
N GLY A 40 -5.74 6.81 -10.67
CA GLY A 40 -6.44 7.51 -9.58
C GLY A 40 -7.25 6.57 -8.68
N THR A 41 -6.74 5.36 -8.44
CA THR A 41 -7.37 4.33 -7.59
C THR A 41 -6.77 4.30 -6.19
N CYS A 42 -7.59 4.18 -5.16
CA CYS A 42 -7.20 4.25 -3.75
C CYS A 42 -6.58 5.60 -3.36
N ASN A 43 -6.24 5.75 -2.09
CA ASN A 43 -5.42 6.85 -1.57
C ASN A 43 -4.47 6.37 -0.45
N SER A 44 -4.32 5.05 -0.33
CA SER A 44 -3.51 4.36 0.65
C SER A 44 -3.11 2.98 0.14
N ILE A 45 -1.98 2.46 0.61
CA ILE A 45 -1.50 1.10 0.36
C ILE A 45 -1.28 0.36 1.68
N LEU A 46 -1.67 -0.91 1.72
CA LEU A 46 -1.31 -1.82 2.80
C LEU A 46 0.05 -2.45 2.49
N ILE A 47 1.04 -2.25 3.35
CA ILE A 47 2.41 -2.71 3.18
C ILE A 47 2.63 -4.00 3.96
N LYS A 48 2.93 -5.08 3.25
CA LYS A 48 3.27 -6.39 3.81
C LYS A 48 4.59 -6.87 3.22
N LEU A 49 5.65 -6.88 4.03
CA LEU A 49 7.02 -7.13 3.57
C LEU A 49 7.16 -8.43 2.77
N ASN A 50 6.57 -9.50 3.27
CA ASN A 50 6.69 -10.81 2.65
C ASN A 50 5.77 -11.02 1.44
N GLN A 51 5.00 -9.99 1.00
CA GLN A 51 4.39 -10.00 -0.33
C GLN A 51 5.40 -9.63 -1.43
N ILE A 52 6.39 -8.78 -1.12
CA ILE A 52 7.41 -8.34 -2.09
C ILE A 52 8.77 -9.03 -1.88
N GLY A 53 9.09 -9.41 -0.64
CA GLY A 53 10.20 -10.31 -0.30
C GLY A 53 11.45 -9.63 0.26
N THR A 54 11.66 -8.33 0.04
CA THR A 54 12.84 -7.61 0.55
C THR A 54 12.51 -6.29 1.25
N VAL A 55 13.37 -5.88 2.18
CA VAL A 55 13.27 -4.57 2.85
C VAL A 55 13.45 -3.43 1.84
N THR A 56 14.39 -3.56 0.91
CA THR A 56 14.65 -2.52 -0.10
C THR A 56 13.43 -2.27 -0.99
N GLU A 57 12.77 -3.31 -1.47
CA GLU A 57 11.57 -3.16 -2.30
C GLU A 57 10.38 -2.66 -1.47
N THR A 58 10.27 -3.07 -0.20
CA THR A 58 9.27 -2.53 0.72
C THR A 58 9.45 -1.01 0.89
N LEU A 59 10.67 -0.55 1.14
CA LEU A 59 10.98 0.88 1.26
C LEU A 59 10.69 1.63 -0.04
N ALA A 60 10.98 1.03 -1.19
CA ALA A 60 10.65 1.62 -2.49
C ALA A 60 9.13 1.77 -2.69
N ALA A 61 8.31 0.80 -2.25
CA ALA A 61 6.86 0.91 -2.30
C ALA A 61 6.33 2.01 -1.36
N ILE A 62 6.85 2.08 -0.13
CA ILE A 62 6.49 3.14 0.84
C ILE A 62 6.83 4.53 0.28
N GLU A 63 8.05 4.72 -0.23
CA GLU A 63 8.50 5.99 -0.81
C GLU A 63 7.68 6.39 -2.05
N THR A 64 7.35 5.41 -2.90
CA THR A 64 6.50 5.64 -4.07
C THR A 64 5.12 6.13 -3.66
N ALA A 65 4.50 5.48 -2.66
CA ALA A 65 3.21 5.90 -2.12
C ALA A 65 3.27 7.32 -1.54
N LYS A 66 4.26 7.58 -0.68
CA LYS A 66 4.45 8.89 -0.05
C LYS A 66 4.59 10.02 -1.07
N ARG A 67 5.43 9.83 -2.10
CA ARG A 67 5.64 10.82 -3.17
C ARG A 67 4.37 11.12 -3.97
N ALA A 68 3.46 10.13 -4.08
CA ALA A 68 2.16 10.29 -4.73
C ALA A 68 1.07 10.85 -3.79
N GLY A 69 1.39 11.17 -2.53
CA GLY A 69 0.42 11.64 -1.54
C GLY A 69 -0.45 10.53 -0.95
N TYR A 70 -0.06 9.27 -1.12
CA TYR A 70 -0.74 8.12 -0.52
C TYR A 70 -0.19 7.89 0.89
N THR A 71 -1.05 7.38 1.77
CA THR A 71 -0.60 6.83 3.05
C THR A 71 -0.10 5.39 2.87
N ALA A 72 0.90 5.00 3.66
CA ALA A 72 1.41 3.63 3.69
C ALA A 72 1.13 3.01 5.07
N VAL A 73 0.26 2.01 5.11
CA VAL A 73 -0.12 1.33 6.36
C VAL A 73 0.72 0.07 6.49
N ILE A 74 1.69 0.07 7.40
CA ILE A 74 2.48 -1.12 7.71
C ILE A 74 1.58 -2.17 8.34
N SER A 75 1.62 -3.40 7.81
CA SER A 75 0.67 -4.46 8.16
C SER A 75 1.37 -5.78 8.44
N HIS A 76 0.80 -6.50 9.39
CA HIS A 76 1.13 -7.87 9.72
C HIS A 76 0.54 -8.86 8.68
N ARG A 77 0.82 -10.14 8.88
CA ARG A 77 0.10 -11.25 8.24
C ARG A 77 -0.81 -11.94 9.26
N SER A 78 -1.76 -12.73 8.78
CA SER A 78 -2.64 -13.51 9.66
C SER A 78 -1.87 -14.57 10.46
N GLY A 79 -0.81 -15.12 9.89
CA GLY A 79 0.18 -15.93 10.60
C GLY A 79 1.43 -15.11 10.88
N GLU A 80 1.53 -14.58 12.10
CA GLU A 80 2.71 -13.85 12.59
C GLU A 80 3.67 -14.74 13.36
N THR A 81 4.86 -14.21 13.60
CA THR A 81 5.85 -14.76 14.54
C THR A 81 5.97 -13.84 15.77
N GLU A 82 6.90 -14.14 16.67
CA GLU A 82 7.29 -13.26 17.77
C GLU A 82 8.10 -12.03 17.33
N ASP A 83 8.46 -11.95 16.04
CA ASP A 83 9.27 -10.86 15.49
C ASP A 83 8.47 -9.54 15.45
N THR A 84 9.05 -8.48 16.01
CA THR A 84 8.41 -7.16 16.10
C THR A 84 8.88 -6.19 15.00
N PHE A 85 9.60 -6.65 13.98
CA PHE A 85 10.26 -5.84 12.95
C PHE A 85 9.37 -4.75 12.35
N ILE A 86 8.09 -5.07 12.11
CA ILE A 86 7.14 -4.12 11.51
C ILE A 86 6.87 -2.90 12.41
N ALA A 87 7.07 -3.01 13.73
CA ALA A 87 6.97 -1.87 14.64
C ALA A 87 8.09 -0.86 14.39
N ASP A 88 9.33 -1.32 14.35
CA ASP A 88 10.49 -0.48 14.02
C ASP A 88 10.40 0.09 12.60
N LEU A 89 9.96 -0.72 11.63
CA LEU A 89 9.73 -0.24 10.26
C LEU A 89 8.71 0.90 10.22
N ALA A 90 7.57 0.75 10.91
CA ALA A 90 6.53 1.77 10.94
C ALA A 90 7.01 3.10 11.52
N VAL A 91 7.86 3.06 12.56
CA VAL A 91 8.47 4.26 13.14
C VAL A 91 9.49 4.87 12.20
N ALA A 92 10.36 4.06 11.60
CA ALA A 92 11.42 4.53 10.71
C ALA A 92 10.89 5.19 9.43
N THR A 93 9.74 4.71 8.93
CA THR A 93 9.12 5.19 7.69
C THR A 93 7.91 6.09 7.91
N GLY A 94 7.70 6.63 9.12
CA GLY A 94 6.65 7.61 9.43
C GLY A 94 6.90 8.94 8.74
#